data_AF-A0A0U5KWL6-F1
#
_entry.id   AF-A0A0U5KWL6-F1
#
_cell.length_a   1.000
_cell.length_b   1.000
_cell.length_c   1.000
_cell.angle_alpha   90.00
_cell.angle_beta   90.00
_cell.angle_gamma   90.00
#
_symmetry.space_group_name_H-M   'P 1'
#
loop_
_entity.id
_entity.type
_entity.pdbx_description
1 polymer ?
#
loop_
_entity_poly.entity_id
_entity_poly.type
_entity_poly.pdbx_seq_one_letter_code
_entity_poly.pdbx_strand_id
1 'polypeptide(L)'
;MLKQSGLLAIGALLLAGCASKQPTHSLVTPPPPQIDQTQQNSMAPADQDSGAFVPAQSADTFAPAQSAAPAADGNTARIQECRKELDAMQSYSKASYDAYLAEFQKVGAQTNKYLQIKGGISSDINDLAMPRYQFQIRELCFRIKTRLTQLIIRQS
;
A
#
# COMPACT_ATOMS: atom_id res chain seq x y z
N MET A 1 30.18 45.78 19.17
CA MET A 1 30.91 45.33 17.97
C MET A 1 32.03 44.41 18.42
N LEU A 2 31.86 43.09 18.26
CA LEU A 2 32.84 42.09 18.71
C LEU A 2 33.15 41.13 17.54
N LYS A 3 34.29 41.41 16.90
CA LYS A 3 35.36 40.52 16.40
C LYS A 3 35.00 39.25 15.60
N GLN A 4 35.35 39.28 14.31
CA GLN A 4 35.50 38.10 13.43
C GLN A 4 36.80 37.34 13.73
N SER A 5 36.67 36.00 13.83
CA SER A 5 37.67 34.95 13.60
C SER A 5 36.83 33.70 13.30
N GLY A 6 37.00 32.87 12.28
CA GLY A 6 38.16 32.57 11.46
C GLY A 6 38.25 31.04 11.37
N LEU A 7 38.40 30.55 10.14
CA LEU A 7 38.88 29.23 9.71
C LEU A 7 37.92 28.05 9.47
N LEU A 8 38.10 27.54 8.25
CA LEU A 8 37.65 26.31 7.59
C LEU A 8 38.39 25.05 8.10
N ALA A 9 37.68 23.93 8.11
CA ALA A 9 38.18 22.56 7.87
C ALA A 9 36.95 21.75 7.42
N ILE A 10 36.72 21.39 6.14
CA ILE A 10 37.42 20.41 5.28
C ILE A 10 37.85 19.15 6.04
N GLY A 11 37.17 18.03 5.76
CA GLY A 11 37.56 16.69 6.19
C GLY A 11 36.34 15.78 6.35
N ALA A 12 35.77 15.27 5.26
CA ALA A 12 36.14 14.00 4.61
C ALA A 12 35.12 12.90 4.98
N LEU A 13 34.26 12.62 4.00
CA LEU A 13 33.35 11.48 3.95
C LEU A 13 34.15 10.18 4.12
N LEU A 14 33.76 9.34 5.07
CA LEU A 14 34.04 7.91 5.04
C LEU A 14 32.71 7.18 4.87
N LEU A 15 32.29 7.03 3.61
CA LEU A 15 31.30 6.05 3.18
C LEU A 15 31.96 4.67 3.22
N ALA A 16 31.95 4.03 4.39
CA ALA A 16 32.23 2.60 4.48
C ALA A 16 31.03 1.86 3.86
N GLY A 17 31.17 1.43 2.60
CA GLY A 17 30.19 0.64 1.89
C GLY A 17 30.01 -0.75 2.52
N CYS A 18 28.75 -1.16 2.65
CA CYS A 18 28.34 -2.49 3.09
C CYS A 18 28.67 -3.54 2.02
N ALA A 19 29.43 -4.58 2.37
CA ALA A 19 29.59 -5.79 1.55
C ALA A 19 28.83 -6.95 2.20
N SER A 20 27.51 -6.96 2.07
CA SER A 20 26.69 -8.11 2.45
C SER A 20 26.65 -9.10 1.28
N LYS A 21 27.37 -10.23 1.41
CA LYS A 21 27.25 -11.40 0.54
C LYS A 21 25.82 -11.93 0.61
N GLN A 22 25.12 -11.89 -0.52
CA GLN A 22 23.81 -12.52 -0.67
C GLN A 22 24.00 -13.95 -1.21
N PRO A 23 23.60 -15.00 -0.47
CA PRO A 23 23.56 -16.34 -1.03
C PRO A 23 22.41 -16.42 -2.04
N THR A 24 22.75 -16.78 -3.29
CA THR A 24 21.80 -17.14 -4.34
C THR A 24 21.09 -18.43 -3.94
N HIS A 25 19.84 -18.34 -3.49
CA HIS A 25 18.95 -19.51 -3.46
C HIS A 25 18.14 -19.55 -4.75
N SER A 26 18.23 -20.71 -5.38
CA SER A 26 17.78 -21.07 -6.72
C SER A 26 16.33 -20.68 -7.01
N LEU A 27 16.12 -20.26 -8.27
CA LEU A 27 14.82 -20.29 -8.94
C LEU A 27 14.27 -21.72 -8.87
N VAL A 28 13.12 -21.91 -8.22
CA VAL A 28 12.27 -23.08 -8.43
C VAL A 28 10.99 -22.57 -9.07
N THR A 29 10.87 -22.83 -10.36
CA THR A 29 9.63 -22.71 -11.13
C THR A 29 8.68 -23.81 -10.65
N PRO A 30 7.46 -23.49 -10.18
CA PRO A 30 6.47 -24.51 -9.90
C PRO A 30 6.04 -25.20 -11.21
N PRO A 31 5.82 -26.54 -11.22
CA PRO A 31 5.35 -27.24 -12.40
C PRO A 31 3.95 -26.73 -12.81
N PRO A 32 3.65 -26.66 -14.12
CA PRO A 32 2.31 -26.32 -14.58
C PRO A 32 1.31 -27.41 -14.15
N PRO A 33 0.06 -27.04 -13.80
CA PRO A 33 -0.98 -28.00 -13.51
C PRO A 33 -1.27 -28.84 -14.76
N GLN A 34 -1.24 -30.17 -14.60
CA GLN A 34 -1.60 -31.12 -15.64
C GLN A 34 -3.10 -31.02 -15.89
N ILE A 35 -3.47 -30.70 -17.13
CA ILE A 35 -4.85 -30.73 -17.60
C ILE A 35 -5.07 -32.14 -18.13
N ASP A 36 -5.76 -32.99 -17.36
CA ASP A 36 -6.20 -34.30 -17.84
C ASP A 36 -7.31 -34.09 -18.89
N GLN A 37 -6.95 -34.21 -20.16
CA GLN A 37 -7.87 -34.38 -21.28
C GLN A 37 -7.92 -35.87 -21.65
N THR A 38 -8.91 -36.59 -21.11
CA THR A 38 -9.33 -37.86 -21.72
C THR A 38 -10.84 -38.06 -21.58
N GLN A 39 -11.49 -38.03 -22.75
CA GLN A 39 -12.72 -38.70 -23.20
C GLN A 39 -13.65 -37.70 -23.90
N GLN A 40 -13.41 -37.37 -25.18
CA GLN A 40 -13.64 -38.19 -26.39
C GLN A 40 -15.12 -38.39 -26.71
N ASN A 41 -15.56 -37.60 -27.70
CA ASN A 41 -16.84 -37.67 -28.39
C ASN A 41 -17.36 -39.09 -28.62
N SER A 42 -18.66 -39.29 -28.40
CA SER A 42 -19.46 -40.27 -29.13
C SER A 42 -20.83 -39.62 -29.42
N MET A 43 -21.30 -39.84 -30.65
CA MET A 43 -22.38 -39.10 -31.31
C MET A 43 -23.73 -39.82 -31.19
N ALA A 44 -24.80 -39.02 -31.02
CA ALA A 44 -26.23 -39.22 -31.41
C ALA A 44 -27.16 -40.13 -30.56
N PRO A 45 -28.51 -39.96 -30.65
CA PRO A 45 -29.34 -38.78 -30.95
C PRO A 45 -30.41 -38.49 -29.85
N ALA A 46 -31.19 -37.43 -30.09
CA ALA A 46 -32.28 -36.85 -29.33
C ALA A 46 -33.18 -37.78 -28.48
N ASP A 47 -33.55 -37.29 -27.29
CA ASP A 47 -34.93 -37.38 -26.81
C ASP A 47 -35.23 -36.18 -25.87
N GLN A 48 -36.34 -35.51 -26.14
CA GLN A 48 -36.89 -34.43 -25.29
C GLN A 48 -37.76 -35.10 -24.23
N ASP A 49 -37.45 -34.92 -22.94
CA ASP A 49 -38.45 -35.15 -21.90
C ASP A 49 -38.48 -33.98 -20.91
N SER A 50 -39.71 -33.52 -20.69
CA SER A 50 -40.04 -32.31 -19.97
C SER A 50 -40.01 -32.59 -18.47
N GLY A 51 -38.98 -32.10 -17.79
CA GLY A 51 -38.91 -32.11 -16.32
C GLY A 51 -38.54 -30.72 -15.81
N ALA A 52 -39.47 -30.09 -15.09
CA ALA A 52 -39.27 -28.80 -14.45
C ALA A 52 -38.02 -28.81 -13.53
N PHE A 53 -36.97 -28.09 -13.92
CA PHE A 53 -35.86 -27.76 -13.04
C PHE A 53 -35.99 -26.30 -12.59
N VAL A 54 -36.35 -26.17 -11.31
CA VAL A 54 -36.22 -24.97 -10.48
C VAL A 54 -34.80 -24.40 -10.66
N PRO A 55 -34.58 -23.10 -10.91
CA PRO A 55 -33.23 -22.57 -10.91
C PRO A 55 -32.72 -22.55 -9.45
N ALA A 56 -31.89 -23.54 -9.13
CA ALA A 56 -31.03 -23.49 -7.97
C ALA A 56 -30.09 -22.29 -8.13
N GLN A 57 -30.18 -21.34 -7.20
CA GLN A 57 -29.31 -20.18 -7.12
C GLN A 57 -27.85 -20.64 -7.02
N SER A 58 -27.08 -20.41 -8.08
CA SER A 58 -25.63 -20.48 -8.04
C SER A 58 -25.14 -19.31 -7.18
N ALA A 59 -24.69 -19.64 -5.97
CA ALA A 59 -23.93 -18.73 -5.12
C ALA A 59 -22.52 -18.57 -5.69
N ASP A 60 -22.38 -17.87 -6.81
CA ASP A 60 -21.13 -17.25 -7.23
C ASP A 60 -21.15 -15.79 -6.79
N THR A 61 -20.98 -15.60 -5.47
CA THR A 61 -20.58 -14.29 -4.95
C THR A 61 -19.12 -14.09 -5.33
N PHE A 62 -18.90 -13.63 -6.56
CA PHE A 62 -17.73 -12.84 -6.89
C PHE A 62 -17.72 -11.67 -5.91
N ALA A 63 -16.79 -11.72 -4.94
CA ALA A 63 -16.52 -10.59 -4.07
C ALA A 63 -16.39 -9.33 -4.95
N PRO A 64 -17.15 -8.25 -4.70
CA PRO A 64 -17.04 -7.08 -5.54
C PRO A 64 -15.61 -6.58 -5.42
N ALA A 65 -14.93 -6.51 -6.57
CA ALA A 65 -13.80 -5.61 -6.76
C ALA A 65 -14.20 -4.30 -6.09
N GLN A 66 -13.45 -3.89 -5.06
CA GLN A 66 -13.74 -2.66 -4.32
C GLN A 66 -13.89 -1.55 -5.34
N SER A 67 -15.15 -1.17 -5.55
CA SER A 67 -15.53 -0.11 -6.46
C SER A 67 -14.68 1.08 -6.10
N ALA A 68 -13.96 1.61 -7.09
CA ALA A 68 -13.39 2.94 -7.01
C ALA A 68 -14.56 3.95 -6.96
N ALA A 69 -15.27 4.00 -5.84
CA ALA A 69 -16.17 5.08 -5.47
C ALA A 69 -15.34 6.39 -5.40
N PRO A 70 -15.95 7.57 -5.60
CA PRO A 70 -15.21 8.83 -5.64
C PRO A 70 -14.46 9.01 -4.32
N ALA A 71 -13.16 8.73 -4.36
CA ALA A 71 -12.34 8.47 -3.19
C ALA A 71 -11.86 9.76 -2.50
N ALA A 72 -12.58 10.87 -2.65
CA ALA A 72 -12.17 12.15 -2.05
C ALA A 72 -12.66 12.26 -0.60
N ASP A 73 -13.96 12.08 -0.37
CA ASP A 73 -14.57 12.27 0.95
C ASP A 73 -14.17 11.14 1.91
N GLY A 74 -14.22 9.89 1.44
CA GLY A 74 -13.79 8.72 2.22
C GLY A 74 -12.29 8.72 2.53
N ASN A 75 -11.44 9.26 1.66
CA ASN A 75 -10.00 9.32 1.92
C ASN A 75 -9.67 10.39 2.97
N THR A 76 -10.35 11.53 2.92
CA THR A 76 -10.19 12.60 3.93
C THR A 76 -10.55 12.10 5.33
N ALA A 77 -11.69 11.43 5.48
CA ALA A 77 -12.10 10.84 6.75
C ALA A 77 -11.09 9.79 7.28
N ARG A 78 -10.57 8.92 6.40
CA ARG A 78 -9.55 7.92 6.77
C ARG A 78 -8.24 8.55 7.23
N ILE A 79 -7.82 9.65 6.61
CA ILE A 79 -6.61 10.38 7.00
C ILE A 79 -6.82 11.05 8.37
N GLN A 80 -8.00 11.62 8.63
CA GLN A 80 -8.33 12.19 9.93
C GLN A 80 -8.30 11.13 11.04
N GLU A 81 -8.86 9.94 10.78
CA GLU A 81 -8.83 8.84 11.75
C GLU A 81 -7.41 8.36 12.02
N CYS A 82 -6.63 8.18 10.96
CA CYS A 82 -5.21 7.88 11.03
C CYS A 82 -4.41 8.89 11.87
N ARG A 83 -4.77 10.18 11.79
CA ARG A 83 -4.16 11.20 12.64
C ARG A 83 -4.51 11.02 14.12
N LYS A 84 -5.76 10.69 14.45
CA LYS A 84 -6.15 10.38 15.84
C LYS A 84 -5.41 9.15 16.37
N GLU A 85 -5.26 8.11 15.55
CA GLU A 85 -4.48 6.91 15.91
C GLU A 85 -3.02 7.26 16.17
N LEU A 86 -2.42 8.14 15.36
CA LEU A 86 -1.07 8.65 15.62
C LEU A 86 -1.01 9.41 16.95
N ASP A 87 -1.93 10.34 17.20
CA ASP A 87 -1.93 11.12 18.44
C ASP A 87 -2.13 10.21 19.68
N ALA A 88 -2.96 9.16 19.57
CA ALA A 88 -3.11 8.13 20.60
C ALA A 88 -1.81 7.34 20.85
N MET A 89 -0.95 7.16 19.84
CA MET A 89 0.34 6.47 20.01
C MET A 89 1.27 7.19 20.99
N GLN A 90 1.11 8.50 21.16
CA GLN A 90 1.94 9.31 22.05
C GLN A 90 1.89 8.84 23.50
N SER A 91 0.75 8.33 23.98
CA SER A 91 0.61 7.83 25.35
C SER A 91 1.34 6.50 25.59
N TYR A 92 1.53 5.69 24.54
CA TYR A 92 2.21 4.39 24.64
C TYR A 92 3.70 4.46 24.32
N SER A 93 4.11 5.31 23.37
CA SER A 93 5.51 5.43 22.95
C SER A 93 5.78 6.75 22.25
N LYS A 94 6.41 7.69 22.98
CA LYS A 94 6.86 8.97 22.41
C LYS A 94 7.82 8.78 21.23
N ALA A 95 8.75 7.83 21.31
CA ALA A 95 9.68 7.56 20.22
C ALA A 95 8.96 7.09 18.94
N SER A 96 7.96 6.20 19.07
CA SER A 96 7.17 5.77 17.91
C SER A 96 6.36 6.95 17.36
N TYR A 97 5.71 7.73 18.23
CA TYR A 97 4.97 8.93 17.83
C TYR A 97 5.82 9.91 17.02
N ASP A 98 7.00 10.29 17.53
CA ASP A 98 7.87 11.28 16.87
C ASP A 98 8.30 10.80 15.48
N ALA A 99 8.63 9.51 15.34
CA ALA A 99 9.02 8.91 14.06
C ALA A 99 7.87 8.92 13.04
N TYR A 100 6.68 8.48 13.42
CA TYR A 100 5.52 8.45 12.52
C TYR A 100 4.97 9.84 12.23
N LEU A 101 5.08 10.80 13.17
CA LEU A 101 4.70 12.20 12.93
C LEU A 101 5.59 12.85 11.88
N ALA A 102 6.91 12.64 11.97
CA ALA A 102 7.85 13.15 10.97
C ALA A 102 7.55 12.57 9.58
N GLU A 103 7.24 11.28 9.50
CA GLU A 103 6.86 10.64 8.24
C GLU A 103 5.51 11.16 7.69
N PHE A 104 4.52 11.35 8.56
CA PHE A 104 3.21 11.91 8.20
C PHE A 104 3.33 13.32 7.62
N GLN A 105 4.13 14.18 8.26
CA GLN A 105 4.43 15.52 7.76
C GLN A 105 5.15 15.48 6.42
N LYS A 106 6.11 14.57 6.24
CA LYS A 106 6.85 14.40 4.99
C LYS A 106 5.93 14.00 3.84
N VAL A 107 5.08 12.98 4.03
CA VAL A 107 4.12 12.53 3.01
C VAL A 107 3.12 13.63 2.67
N GLY A 108 2.63 14.34 3.68
CA GLY A 108 1.75 15.50 3.49
C GLY A 108 2.39 16.62 2.67
N ALA A 109 3.64 16.99 2.98
CA ALA A 109 4.39 18.01 2.26
C ALA A 109 4.65 17.61 0.80
N GLN A 110 5.02 16.35 0.54
CA GLN A 110 5.22 15.84 -0.82
C GLN A 110 3.93 15.86 -1.64
N THR A 111 2.82 15.41 -1.03
CA THR A 111 1.50 15.43 -1.66
C THR A 111 1.06 16.85 -1.98
N ASN A 112 1.28 17.80 -1.06
CA ASN A 112 0.94 19.20 -1.27
C ASN A 112 1.72 19.81 -2.46
N LYS A 113 3.03 19.54 -2.56
CA LYS A 113 3.83 19.98 -3.73
C LYS A 113 3.27 19.46 -5.04
N TYR A 114 2.83 18.20 -5.09
CA TYR A 114 2.16 17.65 -6.27
C TYR A 114 0.84 18.36 -6.57
N LEU A 115 0.00 18.59 -5.56
CA LEU A 115 -1.28 19.28 -5.73
C LEU A 115 -1.12 20.70 -6.28
N GLN A 116 -0.04 21.42 -5.92
CA GLN A 116 0.27 22.75 -6.44
C GLN A 116 0.56 22.75 -7.95
N ILE A 117 1.19 21.69 -8.47
CA ILE A 117 1.58 21.60 -9.88
C ILE A 117 0.63 20.77 -10.74
N LYS A 118 -0.29 20.02 -10.11
CA LYS A 118 -1.20 19.06 -10.78
C LYS A 118 -1.93 19.66 -11.98
N GLY A 119 -2.36 20.93 -11.88
CA GLY A 119 -3.06 21.64 -12.96
C GLY A 119 -2.17 22.11 -14.11
N GLY A 120 -0.85 22.10 -13.93
CA GLY A 120 0.14 22.55 -14.92
C GLY A 120 0.93 21.42 -15.60
N ILE A 121 0.64 20.16 -15.30
CA ILE A 121 1.30 18.97 -15.90
C ILE A 121 0.32 18.19 -16.79
N SER A 122 0.86 17.41 -17.73
CA SER A 122 0.06 16.60 -18.65
C SER A 122 -0.73 15.50 -17.93
N SER A 123 -1.81 15.00 -18.57
CA SER A 123 -2.64 13.91 -18.03
C SER A 123 -1.81 12.66 -17.74
N ASP A 124 -0.94 12.25 -18.67
CA ASP A 124 -0.11 11.06 -18.51
C ASP A 124 0.77 11.11 -17.24
N ILE A 125 1.28 12.30 -16.88
CA ILE A 125 2.05 12.46 -15.63
C ILE A 125 1.11 12.39 -14.43
N ASN A 126 -0.06 13.02 -14.50
CA ASN A 126 -1.07 12.96 -13.44
C ASN A 126 -1.53 11.52 -13.15
N ASP A 127 -1.73 10.72 -14.20
CA ASP A 127 -2.20 9.33 -14.11
C ASP A 127 -1.16 8.42 -13.45
N LEU A 128 0.13 8.73 -13.61
CA LEU A 128 1.22 8.02 -12.93
C LEU A 128 1.48 8.54 -11.51
N ALA A 129 1.42 9.86 -11.31
CA ALA A 129 1.79 10.49 -10.05
C ALA A 129 0.68 10.37 -8.99
N MET A 130 -0.58 10.52 -9.38
CA MET A 130 -1.70 10.55 -8.43
C MET A 130 -1.81 9.27 -7.59
N PRO A 131 -1.77 8.05 -8.18
CA PRO A 131 -1.88 6.83 -7.41
C PRO A 131 -0.75 6.71 -6.38
N ARG A 132 0.47 7.11 -6.74
CA ARG A 132 1.63 7.09 -5.83
C ARG A 132 1.34 7.85 -4.52
N TYR A 133 0.88 9.09 -4.61
CA TYR A 133 0.60 9.89 -3.40
C TYR A 133 -0.58 9.35 -2.60
N GLN A 134 -1.62 8.84 -3.28
CA GLN A 134 -2.76 8.20 -2.61
C GLN A 134 -2.35 6.94 -1.85
N PHE A 135 -1.49 6.11 -2.42
CA PHE A 135 -1.01 4.91 -1.77
C PHE A 135 -0.06 5.22 -0.61
N GLN A 136 0.84 6.20 -0.76
CA GLN A 136 1.79 6.57 0.30
C GLN A 136 1.10 6.91 1.62
N ILE A 137 0.05 7.74 1.59
CA ILE A 137 -0.67 8.09 2.82
C ILE A 137 -1.45 6.91 3.39
N ARG A 138 -2.05 6.07 2.55
CA ARG A 138 -2.80 4.88 3.00
C ARG A 138 -1.89 3.85 3.66
N GLU A 139 -0.73 3.60 3.06
CA GLU A 139 0.28 2.70 3.60
C GLU A 139 0.78 3.21 4.96
N LEU A 140 1.12 4.50 5.05
CA LEU A 140 1.55 5.11 6.30
C LEU A 140 0.50 4.94 7.39
N CYS A 141 -0.77 5.23 7.08
CA CYS A 141 -1.87 5.07 8.02
C CYS A 141 -2.07 3.63 8.48
N PHE A 142 -1.89 2.66 7.59
CA PHE A 142 -1.90 1.26 7.97
C PHE A 142 -0.76 0.91 8.93
N ARG A 143 0.46 1.40 8.68
CA ARG A 143 1.60 1.15 9.58
C ARG A 143 1.41 1.80 10.96
N ILE A 144 0.83 3.00 11.01
CA ILE A 144 0.47 3.68 12.26
C ILE A 144 -0.51 2.82 13.05
N LYS A 145 -1.60 2.38 12.42
CA LYS A 145 -2.61 1.49 13.00
C LYS A 145 -1.98 0.23 13.59
N THR A 146 -1.23 -0.50 12.77
CA THR A 146 -0.57 -1.74 13.20
C THR A 146 0.37 -1.49 14.36
N ARG A 147 1.17 -0.43 14.32
CA ARG A 147 2.10 -0.10 15.40
C ARG A 147 1.35 0.22 16.71
N LEU A 148 0.31 1.03 16.64
CA LEU A 148 -0.51 1.36 17.80
C LEU A 148 -1.13 0.11 18.40
N THR A 149 -1.76 -0.75 17.59
CA THR A 149 -2.33 -2.03 18.06
C THR A 149 -1.29 -2.89 18.77
N GLN A 150 -0.08 -3.02 18.21
CA GLN A 150 0.99 -3.77 18.86
C GLN A 150 1.46 -3.15 20.18
N LEU A 151 1.46 -1.81 20.30
CA LEU A 151 1.80 -1.13 21.54
C LEU A 151 0.73 -1.37 22.62
N ILE A 152 -0.55 -1.31 22.23
CA ILE A 152 -1.69 -1.60 23.11
C ILE A 152 -1.58 -3.04 23.66
N ILE A 153 -1.41 -4.04 22.78
CA ILE A 153 -1.37 -5.47 23.19
C ILE A 153 -0.15 -5.80 24.06
N ARG A 154 0.99 -5.11 23.88
CA ARG A 154 2.19 -5.36 24.68
C ARG A 154 2.18 -4.66 26.05
N GLN A 155 1.39 -3.60 26.20
CA GLN A 155 1.26 -2.85 27.45
C GLN A 155 -0.05 -3.15 28.20
N SER A 156 -0.91 -4.02 27.64
CA SER A 156 -2.11 -4.55 28.29
C SER A 156 -1.81 -5.72 29.20
#